data_AF-A0AAE1C8N8-F1
#
_entry.id   AF-A0AAE1C8N8-F1
#
_cell.length_a   1.000
_cell.length_b   1.000
_cell.length_c   1.000
_cell.angle_alpha   90.00
_cell.angle_beta   90.00
_cell.angle_gamma   90.00
#
_symmetry.space_group_name_H-M   'P 1'
#
loop_
_entity.id
_entity.type
_entity.pdbx_description
1 polymer ?
#
loop_
_entity_poly.entity_id
_entity_poly.type
_entity_poly.pdbx_seq_one_letter_code
_entity_poly.pdbx_strand_id
1 'polypeptide(L)'
;MLLLQTLRSLVPRPTLKQPLPTTNPSIGEFYCMMGLVNRCWQAVGPVRDMFELLSCEISVVLSEWDAPDDEILGWSIFMIGPTEQTARPTLLIYGENASARKTVRTIIEDSGIMQRYPNVRLNDECRSPPDFNRVD
;
A
#
# COMPACT_ATOMS: atom_id res chain seq x y z
N MET A 1 -26.50 33.48 48.36
CA MET A 1 -26.36 32.15 47.70
C MET A 1 -25.39 32.29 46.54
N LEU A 2 -24.30 31.50 46.62
CA LEU A 2 -23.32 31.06 45.61
C LEU A 2 -22.80 32.01 44.51
N LEU A 3 -21.53 32.39 44.69
CA LEU A 3 -20.52 32.51 43.62
C LEU A 3 -20.50 31.26 42.73
N LEU A 4 -20.09 31.41 41.47
CA LEU A 4 -19.20 30.45 40.79
C LEU A 4 -18.54 31.12 39.56
N GLN A 5 -17.37 31.71 39.79
CA GLN A 5 -16.38 31.97 38.74
C GLN A 5 -15.72 30.63 38.40
N THR A 6 -15.79 30.20 37.14
CA THR A 6 -15.12 28.98 36.68
C THR A 6 -13.73 29.32 36.18
N LEU A 7 -12.72 28.78 36.86
CA LEU A 7 -11.31 28.80 36.51
C LEU A 7 -11.09 28.02 35.20
N ARG A 8 -10.55 28.69 34.17
CA ARG A 8 -9.93 28.01 33.01
C ARG A 8 -8.66 27.32 33.48
N SER A 9 -8.64 25.99 33.52
CA SER A 9 -7.41 25.25 33.77
C SER A 9 -6.48 25.35 32.55
N LEU A 10 -5.26 25.84 32.78
CA LEU A 10 -4.15 25.71 31.85
C LEU A 10 -3.51 24.35 32.11
N VAL A 11 -3.87 23.34 31.33
CA VAL A 11 -3.12 22.08 31.29
C VAL A 11 -2.05 22.22 30.20
N PRO A 12 -0.75 22.15 30.53
CA PRO A 12 0.30 22.17 29.51
C PRO A 12 0.17 20.92 28.64
N ARG A 13 0.05 21.10 27.32
CA ARG A 13 0.14 19.98 26.38
C ARG A 13 1.56 19.40 26.43
N PRO A 14 1.75 18.09 26.60
CA PRO A 14 3.07 17.50 26.44
C PRO A 14 3.46 17.59 24.96
N THR A 15 4.43 18.45 24.65
CA THR A 15 5.09 18.46 23.35
C THR A 15 6.00 17.24 23.25
N LEU A 16 5.47 16.15 22.70
CA LEU A 16 6.31 15.13 22.08
C LEU A 16 7.12 15.84 21.00
N LYS A 17 8.46 15.80 21.10
CA LYS A 17 9.35 16.20 20.01
C LYS A 17 9.12 15.23 18.86
N GLN A 18 8.13 15.51 18.01
CA GLN A 18 7.93 14.75 16.79
C GLN A 18 9.16 14.96 15.90
N PRO A 19 9.78 13.87 15.39
CA PRO A 19 10.69 13.97 14.27
C PRO A 19 10.00 14.71 13.13
N LEU A 20 10.74 15.59 12.44
CA LEU A 20 10.26 16.38 11.31
C LEU A 20 9.50 15.47 10.31
N PRO A 21 8.28 15.84 9.84
CA PRO A 21 7.49 14.92 9.02
C PRO A 21 8.21 14.63 7.72
N THR A 22 8.33 13.35 7.36
CA THR A 22 8.74 12.93 6.03
C THR A 22 7.55 13.22 5.11
N THR A 23 7.64 14.32 4.35
CA THR A 23 6.49 14.92 3.64
C THR A 23 6.13 14.22 2.33
N ASN A 24 6.29 12.90 2.24
CA ASN A 24 5.61 12.14 1.19
C ASN A 24 4.23 11.75 1.74
N PRO A 25 3.13 12.40 1.31
CA PRO A 25 1.79 12.13 1.85
C PRO A 25 1.28 10.73 1.52
N SER A 26 2.05 9.96 0.74
CA SER A 26 1.72 8.60 0.34
C SER A 26 2.51 7.51 1.05
N ILE A 27 3.43 7.87 1.96
CA ILE A 27 4.23 6.91 2.73
C ILE A 27 3.71 6.87 4.17
N GLY A 28 3.32 5.68 4.60
CA GLY A 28 2.99 5.36 5.98
C GLY A 28 4.12 4.57 6.65
N GLU A 29 3.74 3.61 7.47
CA GLU A 29 4.69 2.83 8.26
C GLU A 29 5.64 2.00 7.41
N PHE A 30 6.88 1.83 7.90
CA PHE A 30 7.81 0.87 7.34
C PHE A 30 7.38 -0.56 7.67
N TYR A 31 7.34 -1.44 6.67
CA TYR A 31 6.97 -2.85 6.80
C TYR A 31 8.18 -3.77 6.88
N CYS A 32 8.97 -3.83 5.80
CA CYS A 32 10.07 -4.78 5.69
C CYS A 32 11.10 -4.36 4.62
N MET A 33 12.20 -5.12 4.56
CA MET A 33 13.15 -5.07 3.45
C MET A 33 12.65 -5.96 2.31
N MET A 34 12.81 -5.50 1.07
CA MET A 34 12.50 -6.20 -0.17
C MET A 34 13.80 -6.44 -0.95
N GLY A 35 14.41 -7.60 -0.74
CA GLY A 35 15.77 -7.87 -1.24
C GLY A 35 16.84 -7.09 -0.46
N LEU A 36 18.00 -6.87 -1.09
CA LEU A 36 19.16 -6.25 -0.43
C LEU A 36 19.05 -4.72 -0.30
N VAL A 37 18.36 -4.07 -1.24
CA VAL A 37 18.40 -2.61 -1.40
C VAL A 37 17.05 -1.96 -1.11
N ASN A 38 15.95 -2.57 -1.55
CA ASN A 38 14.65 -1.94 -1.44
C ASN A 38 14.04 -2.17 -0.05
N ARG A 39 13.22 -1.20 0.34
CA ARG A 39 12.39 -1.18 1.53
C ARG A 39 10.94 -1.06 1.08
N CYS A 40 10.04 -1.59 1.90
CA CYS A 40 8.61 -1.54 1.69
C CYS A 40 7.96 -0.73 2.81
N TRP A 41 7.13 0.23 2.44
CA TRP A 41 6.29 1.00 3.34
C TRP A 41 4.83 0.85 2.94
N GLN A 42 3.95 1.08 3.92
CA GLN A 42 2.53 1.26 3.69
C GLN A 42 2.31 2.38 2.66
N ALA A 43 1.45 2.11 1.69
CA ALA A 43 0.88 3.16 0.87
C ALA A 43 -0.33 3.77 1.59
N VAL A 44 -0.30 5.09 1.79
CA VAL A 44 -1.39 5.86 2.42
C VAL A 44 -1.81 7.02 1.51
N GLY A 45 -2.85 7.75 1.92
CA GLY A 45 -3.30 8.98 1.26
C GLY A 45 -3.51 8.80 -0.25
N PRO A 46 -2.99 9.71 -1.11
CA PRO A 46 -3.29 9.71 -2.54
C PRO A 46 -2.99 8.40 -3.28
N VAL A 47 -1.95 7.66 -2.86
CA VAL A 47 -1.62 6.37 -3.50
C VAL A 47 -2.60 5.28 -3.09
N ARG A 48 -3.09 5.32 -1.85
CA ARG A 48 -4.11 4.37 -1.40
C ARG A 48 -5.47 4.66 -2.06
N ASP A 49 -5.88 5.91 -2.13
CA ASP A 49 -7.12 6.33 -2.79
C ASP A 49 -7.12 5.94 -4.29
N MET A 50 -5.99 6.18 -4.97
CA MET A 50 -5.79 5.73 -6.35
C MET A 50 -5.91 4.20 -6.48
N PHE A 51 -5.36 3.46 -5.52
CA PHE A 51 -5.41 2.00 -5.54
C PHE A 51 -6.81 1.44 -5.37
N GLU A 52 -7.70 2.09 -4.63
CA GLU A 52 -9.10 1.63 -4.54
C GLU A 52 -9.75 1.62 -5.93
N LEU A 53 -9.53 2.66 -6.74
CA LEU A 53 -10.01 2.71 -8.12
C LEU A 53 -9.33 1.66 -8.99
N LEU A 54 -7.99 1.59 -8.96
CA LEU A 54 -7.22 0.61 -9.75
C LEU A 54 -7.61 -0.83 -9.37
N SER A 55 -7.84 -1.11 -8.10
CA SER A 55 -8.25 -2.44 -7.62
C SER A 55 -9.60 -2.83 -8.17
N CYS A 56 -10.56 -1.91 -8.26
CA CYS A 56 -11.84 -2.19 -8.91
C CYS A 56 -11.67 -2.50 -10.40
N GLU A 57 -10.82 -1.75 -11.11
CA GLU A 57 -10.54 -2.01 -12.52
C GLU A 57 -9.85 -3.35 -12.74
N ILE A 58 -8.89 -3.72 -11.88
CA ILE A 58 -8.25 -5.03 -11.89
C ILE A 58 -9.27 -6.14 -11.66
N SER A 59 -10.18 -5.99 -10.68
CA SER A 59 -11.25 -6.97 -10.45
C SER A 59 -12.12 -7.20 -11.69
N VAL A 60 -12.42 -6.13 -12.45
CA VAL A 60 -13.18 -6.26 -13.71
C VAL A 60 -12.35 -7.00 -14.75
N VAL A 61 -11.08 -6.63 -14.94
CA VAL A 61 -10.18 -7.31 -15.89
C VAL A 61 -10.01 -8.79 -15.57
N LEU A 62 -9.92 -9.15 -14.30
CA LEU A 62 -9.75 -10.54 -13.86
C LEU A 62 -11.07 -11.31 -13.76
N SER A 63 -12.23 -10.67 -13.92
CA SER A 63 -13.52 -11.36 -13.85
C SER A 63 -13.74 -12.36 -14.99
N GLU A 64 -13.01 -12.20 -16.10
CA GLU A 64 -13.03 -13.11 -17.24
C GLU A 64 -11.95 -14.20 -17.15
N TRP A 65 -11.04 -14.09 -16.18
CA TRP A 65 -9.97 -15.07 -15.99
C TRP A 65 -10.46 -16.24 -15.14
N ASP A 66 -10.49 -17.42 -15.75
CA ASP A 66 -10.78 -18.68 -15.07
C ASP A 66 -9.54 -19.12 -14.27
N ALA A 67 -9.43 -18.59 -13.05
CA ALA A 67 -8.37 -18.96 -12.14
C ALA A 67 -8.49 -20.45 -11.75
N PRO A 68 -7.38 -21.19 -11.58
CA PRO A 68 -7.44 -22.54 -11.05
C PRO A 68 -8.15 -22.55 -9.68
N ASP A 69 -9.08 -23.49 -9.46
CA ASP A 69 -9.94 -23.55 -8.26
C ASP A 69 -9.18 -23.51 -6.92
N ASP A 70 -7.93 -23.98 -6.90
CA ASP A 70 -7.11 -24.08 -5.69
C ASP A 70 -6.21 -22.84 -5.45
N GLU A 71 -6.26 -21.83 -6.32
CA GLU A 71 -5.34 -20.71 -6.29
C GLU A 71 -5.89 -19.51 -5.48
N ILE A 72 -5.22 -19.19 -4.38
CA ILE A 72 -5.50 -17.96 -3.61
C ILE A 72 -4.50 -16.88 -4.04
N LEU A 73 -4.96 -15.96 -4.89
CA LEU A 73 -4.23 -14.75 -5.24
C LEU A 73 -4.84 -13.52 -4.58
N GLY A 74 -3.98 -12.57 -4.23
CA GLY A 74 -4.39 -11.24 -3.83
C GLY A 74 -3.48 -10.18 -4.45
N TRP A 75 -3.90 -8.93 -4.35
CA TRP A 75 -3.09 -7.80 -4.74
C TRP A 75 -3.32 -6.61 -3.81
N SER A 76 -2.26 -5.83 -3.60
CA SER A 76 -2.31 -4.58 -2.86
C SER A 76 -1.22 -3.63 -3.35
N ILE A 77 -1.29 -2.36 -2.97
CA ILE A 77 -0.29 -1.35 -3.32
C ILE A 77 0.58 -1.00 -2.11
N PHE A 78 1.87 -0.81 -2.37
CA PHE A 78 2.85 -0.40 -1.38
C PHE A 78 3.78 0.64 -1.96
N MET A 79 4.48 1.37 -1.09
CA MET A 79 5.56 2.25 -1.50
C MET A 79 6.87 1.47 -1.41
N ILE A 80 7.56 1.27 -2.54
CA ILE A 80 8.78 0.44 -2.58
C ILE A 80 9.94 1.21 -3.21
N GLY A 81 11.07 1.24 -2.52
CA GLY A 81 12.32 1.82 -3.01
C GLY A 81 13.44 1.83 -1.96
N PRO A 82 14.64 2.34 -2.29
CA PRO A 82 15.76 2.37 -1.35
C PRO A 82 15.54 3.29 -0.15
N THR A 83 14.81 4.39 -0.34
CA THR A 83 14.48 5.39 0.68
C THR A 83 13.04 5.88 0.53
N GLU A 84 12.48 6.52 1.55
CA GLU A 84 11.12 7.09 1.48
C GLU A 84 10.99 8.12 0.34
N GLN A 85 12.04 8.90 0.06
CA GLN A 85 12.03 9.92 -0.99
C GLN A 85 12.06 9.32 -2.40
N THR A 86 12.54 8.08 -2.54
CA THR A 86 12.71 7.40 -3.84
C THR A 86 11.74 6.24 -4.02
N ALA A 87 10.94 5.92 -3.00
CA ALA A 87 9.93 4.89 -3.05
C ALA A 87 8.83 5.27 -4.05
N ARG A 88 8.41 4.29 -4.84
CA ARG A 88 7.35 4.47 -5.85
C ARG A 88 6.19 3.53 -5.57
N PRO A 89 4.95 3.92 -5.93
CA PRO A 89 3.81 3.04 -5.85
C PRO A 89 4.07 1.74 -6.64
N THR A 90 3.89 0.61 -5.98
CA THR A 90 4.10 -0.72 -6.56
C THR A 90 2.91 -1.58 -6.19
N LEU A 91 2.15 -2.02 -7.20
CA LEU A 91 1.14 -3.04 -7.07
C LEU A 91 1.85 -4.39 -6.94
N LEU A 92 1.72 -5.02 -5.78
CA LEU A 92 2.19 -6.36 -5.52
C LEU A 92 1.05 -7.35 -5.74
N ILE A 93 1.29 -8.31 -6.63
CA ILE A 93 0.47 -9.51 -6.79
C ILE A 93 1.15 -10.60 -5.93
N TYR A 94 0.39 -11.22 -5.06
CA TYR A 94 0.87 -12.23 -4.12
C TYR A 94 -0.04 -13.47 -4.10
N GLY A 95 0.49 -14.57 -3.60
CA GLY A 95 -0.09 -15.92 -3.66
C GLY A 95 1.02 -16.96 -3.79
N GLU A 96 0.74 -18.24 -3.60
CA GLU A 96 1.80 -19.27 -3.58
C GLU A 96 2.36 -19.58 -4.99
N ASN A 97 1.51 -19.61 -6.02
CA ASN A 97 1.93 -20.03 -7.35
C ASN A 97 2.51 -18.88 -8.18
N ALA A 98 3.81 -18.95 -8.43
CA ALA A 98 4.51 -17.94 -9.24
C ALA A 98 3.97 -17.86 -10.68
N SER A 99 3.53 -18.97 -11.27
CA SER A 99 2.99 -18.95 -12.63
C SER A 99 1.65 -18.20 -12.67
N ALA A 100 0.79 -18.43 -11.67
CA ALA A 100 -0.51 -17.75 -11.59
C ALA A 100 -0.33 -16.24 -11.40
N ARG A 101 0.57 -15.81 -10.50
CA ARG A 101 0.88 -14.38 -10.31
C ARG A 101 1.41 -13.72 -11.58
N LYS A 102 2.30 -14.40 -12.31
CA LYS A 102 2.80 -13.92 -13.59
C LYS A 102 1.70 -13.81 -14.65
N THR A 103 0.79 -14.79 -14.71
CA THR A 103 -0.38 -14.73 -15.61
C THR A 103 -1.26 -13.53 -15.30
N VAL A 104 -1.62 -13.32 -14.03
CA VAL A 104 -2.41 -12.14 -13.61
C VAL A 104 -1.72 -10.85 -13.99
N ARG A 105 -0.41 -10.75 -13.77
CA ARG A 105 0.37 -9.58 -14.16
C ARG A 105 0.29 -9.33 -15.66
N THR A 106 0.47 -10.36 -16.49
CA THR A 106 0.34 -10.25 -17.95
C THR A 106 -1.06 -9.81 -18.37
N ILE A 107 -2.12 -10.37 -17.77
CA ILE A 107 -3.51 -9.98 -18.06
C ILE A 107 -3.73 -8.48 -17.73
N ILE A 108 -3.22 -8.01 -16.58
CA ILE A 108 -3.27 -6.60 -16.19
C ILE A 108 -2.50 -5.73 -17.19
N GLU A 109 -1.30 -6.14 -17.60
CA GLU A 109 -0.48 -5.43 -18.60
C GLU A 109 -1.20 -5.33 -19.96
N ASP A 110 -1.70 -6.46 -20.48
CA ASP A 110 -2.33 -6.58 -21.79
C ASP A 110 -3.69 -5.88 -21.87
N SER A 111 -4.40 -5.76 -20.74
CA SER A 111 -5.66 -4.99 -20.65
C SER A 111 -5.46 -3.49 -20.91
N GLY A 112 -4.23 -2.98 -20.79
CA GLY A 112 -3.89 -1.57 -20.98
C GLY A 112 -4.33 -0.65 -19.84
N ILE A 113 -4.96 -1.15 -18.76
CA ILE A 113 -5.41 -0.31 -17.63
C ILE A 113 -4.25 0.48 -17.00
N MET A 114 -3.05 -0.10 -16.99
CA MET A 114 -1.85 0.53 -16.43
C MET A 114 -1.40 1.79 -17.18
N GLN A 115 -1.88 2.03 -18.40
CA GLN A 115 -1.60 3.28 -19.13
C GLN A 115 -2.20 4.51 -18.42
N ARG A 116 -3.28 4.32 -17.64
CA ARG A 116 -3.86 5.37 -16.78
C ARG A 116 -3.04 5.63 -15.50
N TYR A 117 -2.15 4.71 -15.14
CA TYR A 117 -1.35 4.73 -13.91
C TYR A 117 0.15 4.61 -14.19
N PRO A 118 0.75 5.50 -15.00
CA PRO A 118 2.12 5.34 -15.52
C PRO A 118 3.23 5.36 -14.45
N ASN A 119 2.89 5.76 -13.22
CA ASN A 119 3.83 5.81 -12.09
C ASN A 119 3.75 4.58 -11.17
N VAL A 120 2.77 3.69 -11.39
CA VAL A 120 2.60 2.46 -10.62
C VAL A 120 3.40 1.34 -11.26
N ARG A 121 4.27 0.69 -10.48
CA ARG A 121 4.99 -0.51 -10.91
C ARG A 121 4.15 -1.75 -10.64
N LEU A 122 4.33 -2.79 -11.44
CA LEU A 122 3.82 -4.12 -11.17
C LEU A 122 4.94 -5.02 -10.67
N ASN A 123 4.64 -5.88 -9.70
CA ASN A 123 5.58 -6.89 -9.22
C ASN A 123 4.81 -8.14 -8.73
N ASP A 124 5.29 -9.31 -9.14
CA ASP A 124 4.72 -10.63 -8.91
C ASP A 124 5.65 -11.58 -8.13
N GLU A 125 6.69 -11.06 -7.49
CA GLU A 125 7.73 -11.86 -6.82
C GLU A 125 7.40 -12.21 -5.36
N CYS A 126 6.30 -11.68 -4.81
CA CYS A 126 5.90 -11.89 -3.42
C CYS A 126 4.97 -13.11 -3.26
N ARG A 127 5.20 -13.93 -2.23
CA ARG A 127 4.26 -15.01 -1.85
C ARG A 127 3.15 -14.53 -0.94
N SER A 128 3.50 -13.70 0.03
CA SER A 128 2.58 -13.09 0.99
C SER A 128 2.70 -11.55 0.94
N PRO A 129 1.65 -10.81 1.32
CA PRO A 129 1.73 -9.37 1.35
C PRO A 129 2.68 -8.92 2.48
N PRO A 130 3.45 -7.83 2.30
CA PRO A 130 4.40 -7.33 3.29
C PRO A 130 3.85 -7.05 4.71
N ASP A 131 2.54 -6.86 4.85
CA ASP A 131 1.82 -6.59 6.10
C ASP A 131 1.18 -7.84 6.73
N PHE A 132 1.33 -9.03 6.14
CA PHE A 132 0.61 -10.26 6.57
C PHE A 132 0.75 -10.62 8.06
N ASN A 133 1.87 -10.29 8.70
CA ASN A 133 2.13 -10.60 10.12
C ASN A 133 1.78 -9.44 11.07
N ARG A 134 1.19 -8.36 10.57
CA ARG A 134 0.76 -7.22 11.40
C ARG A 134 -0.72 -7.40 11.71
N VAL A 135 -0.98 -7.96 12.89
CA VAL A 135 -2.31 -7.99 13.48
C VAL A 135 -2.55 -6.62 14.10
N ASP A 136 -3.61 -5.93 13.68
CA ASP A 136 -4.12 -4.74 14.38
C ASP A 136 -4.64 -5.11 15.78
#